data_AF-A0A9D2W416-F1
#
_entry.id   AF-A0A9D2W416-F1
#
_cell.length_a   1.000
_cell.length_b   1.000
_cell.length_c   1.000
_cell.angle_alpha   90.00
_cell.angle_beta   90.00
_cell.angle_gamma   90.00
#
_symmetry.space_group_name_H-M   'P 1'
#
loop_
_entity.id
_entity.type
_entity.pdbx_description
1 polymer ?
#
loop_
_entity_poly.entity_id
_entity_poly.type
_entity_poly.pdbx_seq_one_letter_code
_entity_poly.pdbx_strand_id
1 'polypeptide(L)'
;MRKLLHFKQQHPFTTIFLIALFLRLIAVIFSRGFGFDSEQFTYVGVPNAWTDNVDYRLLDLRNNLSSKPEGISLFYFTINYCWFGFLKYLGITSPTWLMFFSRLLHAMVSLLVVSFGYRIADLIADKKTAWYSALILSACWFMPYVSVHNIAAFACTPFLMYATLIIVRQEVLRIAEFDENLHRSSFMVAGFFLGLGFSTWYQSILFIIGILLALLFLKNIKASIITLIGIMLSIGIIEVIPDLIVWGEPFVEMKTFFKNSTDYLFHITKTPWIYISIVTLILAFIPPASFMLLFGFFKSAKKNLITFLPVLLFIIYYTIFPNKNEIYILPAIPLFVITGTAGWFSFKDTSSFWRKNKPLHKYLWLFTGIVNFIVLFFTLTTYSNKAEVKSMQYISGFKDTDLIIIEDSNNNNYRRPAIFYAKYWPKYMVINKNNSIDDRLVEMSDRNVDFIIFRG
;
A
#
# COMPACT_ATOMS: atom_id res chain seq x y z
N MET A 1 -33.99 5.31 12.48
CA MET A 1 -33.16 6.48 12.07
C MET A 1 -32.74 7.39 13.24
N ARG A 2 -33.65 7.86 14.13
CA ARG A 2 -33.29 8.73 15.28
C ARG A 2 -32.28 8.12 16.26
N LYS A 3 -32.40 6.83 16.61
CA LYS A 3 -31.44 6.14 17.50
C LYS A 3 -30.01 6.07 16.91
N LEU A 4 -29.87 5.85 15.60
CA LEU A 4 -28.58 5.84 14.91
C LEU A 4 -27.92 7.23 14.89
N LEU A 5 -28.71 8.29 14.67
CA LEU A 5 -28.23 9.67 14.75
C LEU A 5 -27.75 10.03 16.15
N HIS A 6 -28.48 9.58 17.18
CA HIS A 6 -28.09 9.79 18.58
C HIS A 6 -26.80 9.05 18.93
N PHE A 7 -26.66 7.78 18.52
CA PHE A 7 -25.44 7.01 18.71
C PHE A 7 -24.24 7.65 18.02
N LYS A 8 -24.40 8.15 16.78
CA LYS A 8 -23.35 8.89 16.06
C LYS A 8 -22.87 10.12 16.84
N GLN A 9 -23.79 10.88 17.43
CA GLN A 9 -23.46 12.09 18.18
C GLN A 9 -22.68 11.76 19.46
N GLN A 10 -23.04 10.67 20.14
CA GLN A 10 -22.36 10.22 21.36
C GLN A 10 -21.02 9.53 21.08
N HIS A 11 -20.94 8.74 20.00
CA HIS A 11 -19.79 7.90 19.67
C HIS A 11 -19.35 8.07 18.19
N PRO A 12 -18.84 9.26 17.82
CA PRO A 12 -18.49 9.57 16.43
C PRO A 12 -17.37 8.66 15.89
N PHE A 13 -16.35 8.38 16.71
CA PHE A 13 -15.25 7.49 16.36
C PHE A 13 -15.73 6.05 16.13
N THR A 14 -16.47 5.49 17.09
CA THR A 14 -16.99 4.11 17.01
C THR A 14 -17.87 3.92 15.78
N THR A 15 -18.68 4.92 15.44
CA THR A 15 -19.50 4.88 14.23
C THR A 15 -18.67 4.71 12.96
N ILE A 16 -17.60 5.50 12.81
CA ILE A 16 -16.70 5.40 11.65
C ILE A 16 -15.96 4.08 11.64
N PHE A 17 -15.46 3.65 12.81
CA PHE A 17 -14.74 2.40 12.94
C PHE A 17 -15.60 1.20 12.53
N LEU A 18 -16.88 1.18 12.92
CA LEU A 18 -17.84 0.15 12.49
C LEU A 18 -18.11 0.19 10.98
N ILE A 19 -18.24 1.39 10.39
CA ILE A 19 -18.38 1.53 8.93
C ILE A 19 -17.14 0.98 8.22
N ALA A 20 -15.94 1.35 8.70
CA ALA A 20 -14.67 0.90 8.14
C ALA A 20 -14.51 -0.62 8.20
N LEU A 21 -14.86 -1.22 9.35
CA LEU A 21 -14.85 -2.66 9.56
C LEU A 21 -15.85 -3.36 8.64
N PHE A 22 -17.10 -2.89 8.58
CA PHE A 22 -18.13 -3.47 7.75
C PHE A 22 -17.74 -3.51 6.26
N LEU A 23 -17.27 -2.38 5.71
CA LEU A 23 -16.84 -2.30 4.31
C LEU A 23 -15.64 -3.22 4.02
N ARG A 24 -14.69 -3.32 4.94
CA ARG A 24 -13.54 -4.24 4.79
C ARG A 24 -13.97 -5.70 4.87
N LEU A 25 -14.89 -6.06 5.75
CA LEU A 25 -15.41 -7.44 5.83
C LEU A 25 -16.13 -7.85 4.54
N ILE A 26 -16.87 -6.95 3.90
CA ILE A 26 -17.42 -7.19 2.56
C ILE A 26 -16.27 -7.45 1.57
N ALA A 27 -15.25 -6.58 1.55
CA ALA A 27 -14.10 -6.74 0.66
C ALA A 27 -13.35 -8.07 0.92
N VAL A 28 -13.17 -8.52 2.16
CA VAL A 28 -12.52 -9.80 2.50
C VAL A 28 -13.21 -10.99 1.82
N ILE A 29 -14.54 -10.97 1.79
CA ILE A 29 -15.38 -12.07 1.28
C ILE A 29 -15.43 -12.06 -0.25
N PHE A 30 -15.70 -10.89 -0.85
CA PHE A 30 -16.03 -10.77 -2.27
C PHE A 30 -14.85 -10.35 -3.14
N SER A 31 -13.90 -9.59 -2.60
CA SER A 31 -12.74 -9.08 -3.34
C SER A 31 -11.62 -10.13 -3.43
N ARG A 32 -11.90 -11.18 -4.21
CA ARG A 32 -10.99 -12.31 -4.41
C ARG A 32 -9.97 -12.03 -5.51
N GLY A 33 -9.01 -12.94 -5.60
CA GLY A 33 -7.91 -12.86 -6.56
C GLY A 33 -6.83 -11.94 -6.07
N PHE A 34 -6.18 -11.23 -6.99
CA PHE A 34 -5.07 -10.35 -6.69
C PHE A 34 -5.12 -9.10 -7.56
N GLY A 35 -4.79 -7.95 -6.97
CA GLY A 35 -4.89 -6.66 -7.63
C GLY A 35 -3.66 -6.28 -8.47
N PHE A 36 -2.47 -6.64 -7.98
CA PHE A 36 -1.20 -6.23 -8.59
C PHE A 36 -0.27 -7.42 -8.75
N ASP A 37 0.10 -7.72 -9.98
CA ASP A 37 0.89 -8.89 -10.36
C ASP A 37 2.19 -8.98 -9.55
N SER A 38 3.02 -7.93 -9.60
CA SER A 38 4.31 -7.91 -8.90
C SER A 38 4.15 -8.17 -7.40
N GLU A 39 3.16 -7.55 -6.76
CA GLU A 39 2.91 -7.71 -5.34
C GLU A 39 2.45 -9.13 -4.99
N GLN A 40 1.56 -9.71 -5.80
CA GLN A 40 1.08 -11.08 -5.60
C GLN A 40 2.21 -12.10 -5.75
N PHE A 41 3.02 -11.99 -6.81
CA PHE A 41 4.06 -12.98 -7.05
C PHE A 41 5.15 -12.88 -5.99
N THR A 42 5.57 -11.67 -5.63
CA THR A 42 6.64 -11.43 -4.65
C THR A 42 6.21 -11.70 -3.22
N TYR A 43 5.07 -11.15 -2.76
CA TYR A 43 4.69 -11.17 -1.34
C TYR A 43 3.69 -12.27 -0.97
N VAL A 44 3.14 -12.99 -1.95
CA VAL A 44 2.28 -14.16 -1.70
C VAL A 44 2.89 -15.43 -2.28
N GLY A 45 3.26 -15.41 -3.56
CA GLY A 45 3.78 -16.57 -4.27
C GLY A 45 5.03 -17.14 -3.61
N VAL A 46 6.10 -16.36 -3.56
CA VAL A 46 7.39 -16.81 -3.02
C VAL A 46 7.30 -17.23 -1.54
N PRO A 47 6.70 -16.45 -0.61
CA PRO A 47 6.60 -16.87 0.78
C PRO A 47 5.82 -18.18 0.95
N ASN A 48 4.74 -18.38 0.20
CA ASN A 48 3.99 -19.64 0.28
C ASN A 48 4.79 -20.81 -0.28
N ALA A 49 5.56 -20.63 -1.35
CA ALA A 49 6.37 -21.69 -1.91
C ALA A 49 7.46 -22.18 -0.96
N TRP A 50 8.08 -21.27 -0.22
CA TRP A 50 9.09 -21.62 0.78
C TRP A 50 8.47 -22.43 1.93
N THR A 51 7.22 -22.13 2.31
CA THR A 51 6.52 -22.98 3.29
C THR A 51 6.19 -24.39 2.76
N ASP A 52 6.22 -24.59 1.44
CA ASP A 52 6.09 -25.91 0.79
C ASP A 52 7.47 -26.56 0.51
N ASN A 53 8.56 -25.99 1.03
CA ASN A 53 9.94 -26.40 0.74
C ASN A 53 10.29 -26.42 -0.75
N VAL A 54 9.62 -25.60 -1.55
CA VAL A 54 9.95 -25.42 -2.96
C VAL A 54 10.92 -24.26 -3.08
N ASP A 55 12.04 -24.50 -3.77
CA ASP A 55 12.99 -23.47 -4.20
C ASP A 55 12.36 -22.64 -5.33
N TYR A 56 11.24 -21.99 -5.01
CA TYR A 56 10.61 -20.99 -5.84
C TYR A 56 11.32 -19.69 -5.50
N ARG A 57 12.39 -19.42 -6.23
CA ARG A 57 13.13 -18.17 -6.06
C ARG A 57 12.26 -17.02 -6.56
N LEU A 58 12.56 -15.80 -6.12
CA LEU A 58 12.02 -14.61 -6.80
C LEU A 58 12.35 -14.62 -8.31
N LEU A 59 13.43 -15.34 -8.67
CA LEU A 59 13.88 -15.66 -10.01
C LEU A 59 13.38 -17.02 -10.50
N ASP A 60 12.40 -17.01 -11.40
CA ASP A 60 12.55 -17.86 -12.58
C ASP A 60 12.22 -17.03 -13.82
N LEU A 61 13.02 -17.23 -14.88
CA LEU A 61 12.94 -16.67 -16.25
C LEU A 61 13.96 -15.62 -16.70
N ARG A 62 15.14 -15.57 -16.08
CA ARG A 62 16.35 -15.21 -16.83
C ARG A 62 17.52 -16.04 -16.31
N ASN A 63 17.80 -17.13 -17.03
CA ASN A 63 19.06 -17.88 -17.06
C ASN A 63 20.22 -17.25 -16.25
N ASN A 64 20.45 -17.74 -15.03
CA ASN A 64 21.76 -18.08 -14.48
C ASN A 64 21.64 -18.45 -12.99
N LEU A 65 22.28 -19.56 -12.63
CA LEU A 65 22.41 -20.19 -11.30
C LEU A 65 23.21 -19.34 -10.28
N SER A 66 22.98 -18.03 -10.21
CA SER A 66 23.58 -17.16 -9.20
C SER A 66 22.49 -16.41 -8.44
N SER A 67 22.40 -16.69 -7.14
CA SER A 67 21.62 -15.94 -6.15
C SER A 67 22.04 -14.48 -6.16
N LYS A 68 21.32 -13.65 -6.90
CA LYS A 68 21.52 -12.20 -6.88
C LYS A 68 20.39 -11.55 -6.09
N PRO A 69 20.70 -10.54 -5.26
CA PRO A 69 19.66 -9.76 -4.59
C PRO A 69 18.78 -9.06 -5.62
N GLU A 70 17.51 -8.82 -5.28
CA GLU A 70 16.54 -8.21 -6.19
C GLU A 70 16.22 -6.75 -5.87
N GLY A 71 16.60 -6.30 -4.68
CA GLY A 71 16.22 -5.00 -4.16
C GLY A 71 14.86 -5.03 -3.49
N ILE A 72 14.52 -6.11 -2.80
CA ILE A 72 13.23 -6.26 -2.12
C ILE A 72 13.48 -6.51 -0.64
N SER A 73 12.83 -5.72 0.23
CA SER A 73 12.96 -5.98 1.67
C SER A 73 12.37 -7.33 2.05
N LEU A 74 13.15 -8.06 2.84
CA LEU A 74 12.76 -9.34 3.42
C LEU A 74 11.77 -9.21 4.58
N PHE A 75 11.50 -8.01 5.11
CA PHE A 75 10.65 -7.88 6.30
C PHE A 75 9.19 -8.26 6.03
N TYR A 76 8.54 -7.58 5.08
CA TYR A 76 7.15 -7.90 4.73
C TYR A 76 7.03 -9.30 4.13
N PHE A 77 8.04 -9.70 3.37
CA PHE A 77 8.18 -11.06 2.85
C PHE A 77 8.12 -12.10 3.98
N THR A 78 8.95 -11.92 5.03
CA THR A 78 9.03 -12.82 6.18
C THR A 78 7.74 -12.84 6.99
N ILE A 79 7.05 -11.71 7.13
CA ILE A 79 5.73 -11.66 7.76
C ILE A 79 4.74 -12.58 7.03
N ASN A 80 4.69 -12.50 5.70
CA ASN A 80 3.81 -13.37 4.91
C ASN A 80 4.23 -14.84 5.00
N TYR A 81 5.53 -15.14 4.99
CA TYR A 81 6.05 -16.50 5.16
C TYR A 81 5.59 -17.11 6.50
N CYS A 82 5.81 -16.40 7.61
CA CYS A 82 5.39 -16.83 8.93
C CYS A 82 3.86 -16.99 9.02
N TRP A 83 3.11 -16.07 8.41
CA TRP A 83 1.65 -16.12 8.39
C TRP A 83 1.11 -17.34 7.64
N PHE A 84 1.62 -17.63 6.44
CA PHE A 84 1.21 -18.81 5.70
C PHE A 84 1.64 -20.10 6.38
N GLY A 85 2.86 -20.14 6.94
CA GLY A 85 3.35 -21.27 7.73
C GLY A 85 2.44 -21.55 8.94
N PHE A 86 2.02 -20.51 9.66
CA PHE A 86 1.08 -20.63 10.77
C PHE A 86 -0.29 -21.17 10.34
N LEU A 87 -0.87 -20.65 9.25
CA LEU A 87 -2.15 -21.15 8.75
C LEU A 87 -2.06 -22.61 8.30
N LYS A 88 -0.98 -22.99 7.62
CA LYS A 88 -0.73 -24.39 7.22
C LYS A 88 -0.53 -25.31 8.42
N TYR A 89 0.15 -24.84 9.46
CA TYR A 89 0.27 -25.56 10.73
C TYR A 89 -1.11 -25.84 11.37
N LEU A 90 -2.07 -24.92 11.22
CA LEU A 90 -3.47 -25.12 11.62
C LEU A 90 -4.29 -26.00 10.65
N GLY A 91 -3.66 -26.59 9.64
CA GLY A 91 -4.33 -27.42 8.62
C GLY A 91 -4.98 -26.65 7.47
N ILE A 92 -4.80 -25.32 7.39
CA ILE A 92 -5.34 -24.50 6.31
C ILE A 92 -4.31 -24.45 5.17
N THR A 93 -4.46 -25.35 4.19
CA THR A 93 -3.51 -25.45 3.06
C THR A 93 -4.07 -24.93 1.73
N SER A 94 -5.39 -24.79 1.62
CA SER A 94 -6.03 -24.32 0.38
C SER A 94 -5.69 -22.86 0.09
N PRO A 95 -5.19 -22.51 -1.11
CA PRO A 95 -4.86 -21.14 -1.52
C PRO A 95 -6.03 -20.15 -1.33
N THR A 96 -7.25 -20.62 -1.53
CA THR A 96 -8.46 -19.81 -1.35
C THR A 96 -8.64 -19.36 0.11
N TRP A 97 -8.41 -20.27 1.05
CA TRP A 97 -8.52 -19.99 2.48
C TRP A 97 -7.31 -19.22 3.01
N LEU A 98 -6.10 -19.54 2.56
CA LEU A 98 -4.89 -18.76 2.86
C LEU A 98 -5.08 -17.28 2.52
N MET A 99 -5.58 -16.99 1.31
CA MET A 99 -5.85 -15.62 0.90
C MET A 99 -7.04 -14.99 1.61
N PHE A 100 -8.06 -15.76 1.97
CA PHE A 100 -9.17 -15.24 2.78
C PHE A 100 -8.67 -14.74 4.14
N PHE A 101 -7.88 -15.55 4.85
CA PHE A 101 -7.32 -15.17 6.15
C PHE A 101 -6.27 -14.06 6.05
N SER A 102 -5.48 -14.04 4.96
CA SER A 102 -4.58 -12.92 4.68
C SER A 102 -5.35 -11.62 4.47
N ARG A 103 -6.41 -11.62 3.65
CA ARG A 103 -7.30 -10.46 3.49
C ARG A 103 -7.93 -10.01 4.80
N LEU A 104 -8.35 -10.96 5.65
CA LEU A 104 -8.90 -10.65 6.96
C LEU A 104 -7.88 -9.98 7.88
N LEU A 105 -6.63 -10.47 7.91
CA LEU A 105 -5.55 -9.85 8.68
C LEU A 105 -5.30 -8.41 8.21
N HIS A 106 -5.19 -8.20 6.89
CA HIS A 106 -5.04 -6.86 6.30
C HIS A 106 -6.22 -5.94 6.57
N ALA A 107 -7.46 -6.47 6.53
CA ALA A 107 -8.65 -5.74 6.95
C ALA A 107 -8.54 -5.24 8.39
N MET A 108 -8.10 -6.09 9.32
CA MET A 108 -7.96 -5.71 10.73
C MET A 108 -6.85 -4.68 10.93
N VAL A 109 -5.69 -4.90 10.31
CA VAL A 109 -4.53 -3.99 10.40
C VAL A 109 -4.86 -2.63 9.79
N SER A 110 -5.57 -2.58 8.66
CA SER A 110 -5.91 -1.32 7.99
C SER A 110 -6.93 -0.47 8.76
N LEU A 111 -7.63 -1.01 9.77
CA LEU A 111 -8.43 -0.19 10.70
C LEU A 111 -7.55 0.74 11.54
N LEU A 112 -6.28 0.40 11.75
CA LEU A 112 -5.32 1.29 12.41
C LEU A 112 -5.12 2.57 11.61
N VAL A 113 -5.08 2.50 10.28
CA VAL A 113 -4.95 3.68 9.40
C VAL A 113 -6.12 4.64 9.58
N VAL A 114 -7.35 4.11 9.67
CA VAL A 114 -8.56 4.92 9.94
C VAL A 114 -8.50 5.51 11.35
N SER A 115 -8.08 4.71 12.33
CA SER A 115 -7.98 5.13 13.74
C SER A 115 -6.97 6.27 13.92
N PHE A 116 -5.76 6.08 13.39
CA PHE A 116 -4.70 7.10 13.43
C PHE A 116 -5.09 8.32 12.60
N GLY A 117 -5.73 8.12 11.44
CA GLY A 117 -6.19 9.24 10.62
C GLY A 117 -7.22 10.12 11.32
N TYR A 118 -8.18 9.53 12.05
CA TYR A 118 -9.10 10.29 12.91
C TYR A 118 -8.33 11.07 13.98
N ARG A 119 -7.42 10.41 14.70
CA ARG A 119 -6.69 11.04 15.82
C ARG A 119 -5.75 12.15 15.36
N ILE A 120 -5.05 11.99 14.24
CA ILE A 120 -4.20 13.04 13.66
C ILE A 120 -5.07 14.24 13.26
N ALA A 121 -6.19 13.99 12.56
CA ALA A 121 -7.09 15.05 12.14
C ALA A 121 -7.70 15.81 13.34
N ASP A 122 -8.02 15.11 14.43
CA ASP A 122 -8.54 15.70 15.67
C ASP A 122 -7.49 16.55 16.39
N LEU A 123 -6.20 16.19 16.27
CA LEU A 123 -5.10 16.97 16.84
C LEU A 123 -4.81 18.27 16.08
N ILE A 124 -4.96 18.29 14.75
CA ILE A 124 -4.58 19.44 13.90
C ILE A 124 -5.76 20.33 13.48
N ALA A 125 -6.98 19.84 13.64
CA ALA A 125 -8.23 20.50 13.27
C ALA A 125 -9.30 20.33 14.37
N ASP A 126 -10.55 20.10 13.98
CA ASP A 126 -11.68 19.93 14.89
C ASP A 126 -12.36 18.55 14.71
N LYS A 127 -13.16 18.13 15.71
CA LYS A 127 -13.84 16.83 15.70
C LYS A 127 -14.68 16.55 14.45
N LYS A 128 -15.30 17.59 13.87
CA LYS A 128 -16.11 17.42 12.65
C LYS A 128 -15.20 17.15 11.47
N THR A 129 -14.11 17.91 11.32
CA THR A 129 -13.10 17.65 10.30
C THR A 129 -12.53 16.24 10.45
N ALA A 130 -12.14 15.84 11.67
CA ALA A 130 -11.63 14.49 11.95
C ALA A 130 -12.59 13.38 11.54
N TRP A 131 -13.89 13.60 11.79
CA TRP A 131 -14.94 12.68 11.35
C TRP A 131 -14.99 12.56 9.82
N TYR A 132 -14.91 13.68 9.09
CA TYR A 132 -14.89 13.65 7.62
C TYR A 132 -13.62 13.01 7.05
N SER A 133 -12.44 13.32 7.60
CA SER A 133 -11.17 12.70 7.17
C SER A 133 -11.25 11.18 7.32
N ALA A 134 -11.66 10.70 8.49
CA ALA A 134 -11.76 9.27 8.76
C ALA A 134 -12.87 8.59 7.96
N LEU A 135 -13.99 9.27 7.67
CA LEU A 135 -15.03 8.74 6.77
C LEU A 135 -14.46 8.52 5.36
N ILE A 136 -13.70 9.47 4.82
CA ILE A 136 -13.06 9.33 3.50
C ILE A 136 -12.08 8.14 3.52
N LEU A 137 -11.24 8.01 4.56
CA LEU A 137 -10.33 6.86 4.69
C LEU A 137 -11.05 5.51 4.86
N SER A 138 -12.29 5.55 5.37
CA SER A 138 -13.09 4.35 5.59
C SER A 138 -13.80 3.88 4.33
N ALA A 139 -14.36 4.83 3.56
CA ALA A 139 -15.37 4.57 2.53
C ALA A 139 -15.02 5.13 1.15
N CYS A 140 -13.84 5.72 0.94
CA CYS A 140 -13.38 6.04 -0.41
C CYS A 140 -13.34 4.76 -1.25
N TRP A 141 -13.82 4.81 -2.49
CA TRP A 141 -14.17 3.63 -3.29
C TRP A 141 -13.05 2.59 -3.42
N PHE A 142 -11.78 3.00 -3.51
CA PHE A 142 -10.65 2.06 -3.60
C PHE A 142 -10.11 1.61 -2.25
N MET A 143 -10.40 2.33 -1.15
CA MET A 143 -9.76 2.10 0.16
C MET A 143 -10.05 0.70 0.70
N PRO A 144 -11.33 0.24 0.81
CA PRO A 144 -11.60 -1.12 1.27
C PRO A 144 -10.92 -2.19 0.41
N TYR A 145 -10.94 -2.03 -0.92
CA TYR A 145 -10.30 -2.95 -1.86
C TYR A 145 -8.79 -3.04 -1.63
N VAL A 146 -8.07 -1.93 -1.71
CA VAL A 146 -6.61 -1.89 -1.55
C VAL A 146 -6.20 -2.37 -0.16
N SER A 147 -6.99 -2.03 0.86
CA SER A 147 -6.65 -2.30 2.26
C SER A 147 -6.68 -3.76 2.69
N VAL A 148 -7.28 -4.64 1.88
CA VAL A 148 -7.33 -6.08 2.18
C VAL A 148 -6.32 -6.87 1.35
N HIS A 149 -5.72 -6.27 0.31
CA HIS A 149 -4.77 -6.98 -0.55
C HIS A 149 -3.33 -6.84 -0.05
N ASN A 150 -2.51 -7.86 -0.32
CA ASN A 150 -1.10 -7.90 0.01
C ASN A 150 -0.31 -6.94 -0.89
N ILE A 151 -0.36 -5.65 -0.56
CA ILE A 151 0.33 -4.57 -1.27
C ILE A 151 1.30 -3.93 -0.29
N ALA A 152 2.61 -4.10 -0.48
CA ALA A 152 3.62 -3.62 0.46
C ALA A 152 3.52 -2.11 0.71
N ALA A 153 3.26 -1.33 -0.35
CA ALA A 153 3.07 0.11 -0.26
C ALA A 153 1.87 0.54 0.61
N PHE A 154 0.86 -0.32 0.76
CA PHE A 154 -0.23 -0.06 1.69
C PHE A 154 0.00 -0.72 3.05
N ALA A 155 0.62 -1.90 3.09
CA ALA A 155 0.99 -2.60 4.32
C ALA A 155 1.93 -1.78 5.21
N CYS A 156 2.74 -0.88 4.64
CA CYS A 156 3.60 0.01 5.41
C CYS A 156 2.84 1.18 6.08
N THR A 157 1.64 1.53 5.58
CA THR A 157 0.88 2.72 6.04
C THR A 157 0.54 2.75 7.53
N PRO A 158 0.17 1.65 8.21
CA PRO A 158 -0.12 1.69 9.64
C PRO A 158 1.07 2.16 10.46
N PHE A 159 2.28 1.72 10.09
CA PHE A 159 3.52 2.13 10.77
C PHE A 159 3.82 3.62 10.54
N LEU A 160 3.73 4.08 9.29
CA LEU A 160 3.92 5.49 8.93
C LEU A 160 2.92 6.41 9.64
N MET A 161 1.65 6.00 9.68
CA MET A 161 0.57 6.73 10.33
C MET A 161 0.71 6.76 11.85
N TYR A 162 1.12 5.65 12.47
CA TYR A 162 1.35 5.62 13.91
C TYR A 162 2.50 6.53 14.33
N ALA A 163 3.62 6.46 13.60
CA ALA A 163 4.75 7.36 13.83
C ALA A 163 4.35 8.83 13.65
N THR A 164 3.59 9.14 12.60
CA THR A 164 3.09 10.50 12.36
C THR A 164 2.18 10.96 13.49
N LEU A 165 1.29 10.10 13.99
CA LEU A 165 0.42 10.42 15.13
C LEU A 165 1.23 10.78 16.38
N ILE A 166 2.26 9.99 16.70
CA ILE A 166 3.13 10.27 17.85
C ILE A 166 3.82 11.62 17.66
N ILE A 167 4.44 11.84 16.50
CA ILE A 167 5.19 13.07 16.21
C ILE A 167 4.28 14.30 16.26
N VAL A 168 3.12 14.25 15.61
CA VAL A 168 2.13 15.34 15.64
C VAL A 168 1.68 15.62 17.07
N ARG A 169 1.38 14.59 17.87
CA ARG A 169 0.96 14.77 19.27
C ARG A 169 2.06 15.46 20.09
N GLN A 170 3.31 15.01 19.98
CA GLN A 170 4.41 15.61 20.74
C GLN A 170 4.70 17.04 20.29
N GLU A 171 4.60 17.34 19.00
CA GLU A 171 4.76 18.71 18.50
C GLU A 171 3.63 19.64 18.96
N VAL A 172 2.38 19.16 19.00
CA VAL A 172 1.26 19.93 19.58
C VAL A 172 1.51 20.26 21.05
N LEU A 173 1.96 19.28 21.85
CA LEU A 173 2.29 19.50 23.26
C LEU A 173 3.45 20.48 23.45
N ARG A 174 4.48 20.37 22.60
CA ARG A 174 5.64 21.29 22.62
C ARG A 174 5.22 22.73 22.30
N ILE A 175 4.39 22.93 21.28
CA ILE A 175 3.93 24.27 20.87
C ILE A 175 3.01 24.88 21.92
N ALA A 176 2.22 24.06 22.60
CA ALA A 176 1.32 24.50 23.68
C ALA A 176 2.03 24.65 25.04
N GLU A 177 3.37 24.52 25.09
CA GLU A 177 4.20 24.68 26.29
C GLU A 177 3.84 23.74 27.46
N PHE A 178 3.22 22.58 27.16
CA PHE A 178 2.89 21.55 28.15
C PHE A 178 4.06 20.57 28.34
N ASP A 179 5.18 21.06 28.87
CA ASP A 179 6.45 20.31 28.94
C ASP A 179 6.36 19.05 29.84
N GLU A 180 5.52 19.06 30.88
CA GLU A 180 5.33 17.90 31.78
C GLU A 180 4.80 16.65 31.06
N ASN A 181 4.08 16.82 29.95
CA ASN A 181 3.53 15.73 29.14
C ASN A 181 4.38 15.41 27.89
N LEU A 182 5.47 16.15 27.68
CA LEU A 182 6.36 15.98 26.54
C LEU A 182 7.33 14.82 26.80
N HIS A 183 7.09 13.70 26.11
CA HIS A 183 7.95 12.52 26.23
C HIS A 183 8.89 12.46 25.03
N ARG A 184 10.11 12.98 25.16
CA ARG A 184 11.11 13.01 24.07
C ARG A 184 11.47 11.63 23.53
N SER A 185 11.41 10.58 24.37
CA SER A 185 11.57 9.18 23.95
C SER A 185 10.51 8.73 22.93
N SER A 186 9.35 9.38 22.89
CA SER A 186 8.31 9.10 21.90
C SER A 186 8.77 9.38 20.47
N PHE A 187 9.66 10.35 20.25
CA PHE A 187 10.25 10.58 18.93
C PHE A 187 11.11 9.39 18.49
N MET A 188 11.79 8.72 19.42
CA MET A 188 12.57 7.52 19.13
C MET A 188 11.66 6.36 18.74
N VAL A 189 10.55 6.18 19.47
CA VAL A 189 9.51 5.19 19.13
C VAL A 189 8.91 5.49 17.75
N ALA A 190 8.57 6.75 17.48
CA ALA A 190 8.09 7.14 16.16
C ALA A 190 9.12 6.85 15.05
N GLY A 191 10.39 7.15 15.32
CA GLY A 191 11.49 6.81 14.42
C GLY A 191 11.57 5.31 14.15
N PHE A 192 11.45 4.48 15.18
CA PHE A 192 11.44 3.03 15.04
C PHE A 192 10.30 2.56 14.12
N PHE A 193 9.08 3.08 14.31
CA PHE A 193 7.95 2.76 13.44
C PHE A 193 8.10 3.30 12.02
N LEU A 194 8.73 4.46 11.81
CA LEU A 194 9.10 4.92 10.46
C LEU A 194 10.05 3.93 9.79
N GLY A 195 11.04 3.43 10.53
CA GLY A 195 11.94 2.38 10.05
C GLY A 195 11.22 1.09 9.67
N LEU A 196 10.24 0.63 10.46
CA LEU A 196 9.39 -0.52 10.09
C LEU A 196 8.59 -0.27 8.81
N GLY A 197 8.11 0.95 8.61
CA GLY A 197 7.45 1.35 7.36
C GLY A 197 8.40 1.23 6.16
N PHE A 198 9.62 1.73 6.29
CA PHE A 198 10.67 1.61 5.27
C PHE A 198 11.07 0.18 4.99
N SER A 199 11.21 -0.63 6.03
CA SER A 199 11.46 -2.06 5.91
C SER A 199 10.30 -2.81 5.27
N THR A 200 9.07 -2.32 5.38
CA THR A 200 7.97 -2.94 4.65
C THR A 200 8.04 -2.60 3.16
N TRP A 201 8.45 -1.36 2.83
CA TRP A 201 8.47 -0.85 1.46
C TRP A 201 9.45 0.32 1.30
N TYR A 202 10.59 0.10 0.64
CA TYR A 202 11.72 1.03 0.61
C TYR A 202 11.40 2.42 0.04
N GLN A 203 10.47 2.53 -0.90
CA GLN A 203 10.03 3.82 -1.44
C GLN A 203 9.40 4.73 -0.37
N SER A 204 9.00 4.18 0.79
CA SER A 204 8.54 5.00 1.92
C SER A 204 9.64 5.89 2.52
N ILE A 205 10.88 5.77 2.08
CA ILE A 205 11.97 6.70 2.45
C ILE A 205 11.60 8.16 2.18
N LEU A 206 10.81 8.44 1.14
CA LEU A 206 10.31 9.79 0.84
C LEU A 206 9.39 10.32 1.94
N PHE A 207 8.60 9.43 2.55
CA PHE A 207 7.78 9.77 3.71
C PHE A 207 8.66 10.23 4.87
N ILE A 208 9.71 9.44 5.15
CA ILE A 208 10.64 9.65 6.25
C ILE A 208 11.40 10.97 6.08
N ILE A 209 11.95 11.21 4.88
CA ILE A 209 12.62 12.47 4.56
C ILE A 209 11.66 13.63 4.78
N GLY A 210 10.39 13.50 4.36
CA GLY A 210 9.38 14.53 4.57
C GLY A 210 9.10 14.83 6.05
N ILE A 211 9.04 13.81 6.90
CA ILE A 211 8.86 13.98 8.35
C ILE A 211 10.07 14.66 8.98
N LEU A 212 11.29 14.20 8.67
CA LEU A 212 12.52 14.77 9.23
C LEU A 212 12.70 16.22 8.80
N LEU A 213 12.50 16.53 7.52
CA LEU A 213 12.54 17.91 7.02
C LEU A 213 11.45 18.78 7.68
N ALA A 214 10.25 18.25 7.91
CA ALA A 214 9.20 18.99 8.60
C ALA A 214 9.60 19.35 10.03
N LEU A 215 10.22 18.42 10.77
CA LEU A 215 10.74 18.69 12.12
C LEU A 215 11.85 19.74 12.12
N LEU A 216 12.74 19.70 11.13
CA LEU A 216 13.78 20.71 10.94
C LEU A 216 13.19 22.09 10.63
N PHE A 217 12.19 22.18 9.74
CA PHE A 217 11.50 23.44 9.44
C PHE A 217 10.70 23.99 10.63
N LEU A 218 10.17 23.11 11.49
CA LEU A 218 9.57 23.47 12.78
C LEU A 218 10.60 23.82 13.86
N LYS A 219 11.89 23.84 13.51
CA LYS A 219 13.04 24.12 14.39
C LYS A 219 13.18 23.13 15.55
N ASN A 220 12.58 21.95 15.48
CA ASN A 220 12.78 20.90 16.47
C ASN A 220 13.86 19.90 16.02
N ILE A 221 15.10 20.39 16.00
CA ILE A 221 16.27 19.62 15.57
C ILE A 221 16.49 18.39 16.47
N LYS A 222 16.29 18.54 17.79
CA LYS A 222 16.43 17.44 18.75
C LYS A 222 15.47 16.29 18.43
N ALA A 223 14.20 16.59 18.18
CA ALA A 223 13.23 15.56 17.77
C ALA A 223 13.61 14.91 16.45
N SER A 224 14.10 15.68 15.48
CA SER A 224 14.56 15.14 14.19
C SER A 224 15.71 14.15 14.38
N ILE A 225 16.71 14.48 15.20
CA ILE A 225 17.85 13.60 15.49
C ILE A 225 17.40 12.34 16.22
N ILE A 226 16.58 12.48 17.27
CA ILE A 226 16.07 11.32 18.04
C ILE A 226 15.23 10.40 17.14
N THR A 227 14.40 10.98 16.26
CA THR A 227 13.62 10.22 15.27
C THR A 227 14.55 9.49 14.31
N LEU A 228 15.61 10.14 13.80
CA LEU A 228 16.60 9.52 12.94
C LEU A 228 17.31 8.34 13.62
N ILE A 229 17.68 8.47 14.89
CA ILE A 229 18.27 7.37 15.67
C ILE A 229 17.29 6.18 15.76
N GLY A 230 16.01 6.44 16.03
CA GLY A 230 14.97 5.40 16.04
C GLY A 230 14.83 4.68 14.69
N ILE A 231 14.90 5.42 13.58
CA ILE A 231 14.86 4.85 12.23
C ILE A 231 16.07 3.94 12.00
N MET A 232 17.28 4.42 12.30
CA MET A 232 18.52 3.65 12.14
C MET A 232 18.51 2.39 12.99
N LEU A 233 17.98 2.46 14.22
CA LEU A 233 17.82 1.30 15.10
C LEU A 233 16.89 0.25 14.48
N SER A 234 15.73 0.68 13.95
CA SER A 234 14.81 -0.24 13.28
C SER A 234 15.43 -0.86 12.02
N ILE A 235 16.09 -0.08 11.16
CA ILE A 235 16.74 -0.61 9.95
C ILE A 235 17.86 -1.59 10.33
N GLY A 236 18.65 -1.27 11.35
CA GLY A 236 19.71 -2.16 11.85
C GLY A 236 19.15 -3.51 12.32
N ILE A 237 18.01 -3.52 13.01
CA ILE A 237 17.42 -4.77 13.50
C ILE A 237 16.71 -5.55 12.38
N ILE A 238 15.97 -4.84 11.51
CA ILE A 238 15.00 -5.47 10.60
C ILE A 238 15.56 -5.72 9.20
N GLU A 239 16.53 -4.92 8.74
CA GLU A 239 17.15 -5.10 7.42
C GLU A 239 18.55 -5.70 7.55
N VAL A 240 19.39 -5.12 8.42
CA VAL A 240 20.81 -5.50 8.45
C VAL A 240 21.01 -6.91 9.00
N ILE A 241 20.29 -7.30 10.06
CA ILE A 241 20.42 -8.64 10.64
C ILE A 241 20.01 -9.72 9.62
N PRO A 242 18.84 -9.66 8.97
CA PRO A 242 18.49 -10.62 7.92
C PRO A 242 19.49 -10.64 6.77
N ASP A 243 19.97 -9.48 6.31
CA ASP A 243 20.95 -9.42 5.22
C ASP A 243 22.28 -10.09 5.61
N LEU A 244 22.75 -9.91 6.85
CA LEU A 244 23.94 -10.60 7.35
C LEU A 244 23.75 -12.12 7.41
N ILE A 245 22.55 -12.60 7.73
CA ILE A 245 22.24 -14.03 7.79
C ILE A 245 22.13 -14.64 6.39
N VAL A 246 21.44 -13.96 5.47
CA VAL A 246 21.11 -14.49 4.14
C VAL A 246 22.26 -14.28 3.15
N TRP A 247 22.89 -13.11 3.18
CA TRP A 247 23.87 -12.67 2.18
C TRP A 247 25.31 -12.56 2.72
N GLY A 248 25.51 -12.66 4.04
CA GLY A 248 26.82 -12.50 4.68
C GLY A 248 27.33 -11.05 4.72
N GLU A 249 26.57 -10.09 4.18
CA GLU A 249 26.92 -8.67 4.11
C GLU A 249 25.72 -7.80 4.49
N PRO A 250 25.94 -6.63 5.12
CA PRO A 250 24.85 -5.73 5.48
C PRO A 250 24.33 -4.94 4.25
N PHE A 251 23.04 -4.61 4.27
CA PHE A 251 22.36 -3.72 3.30
C PHE A 251 22.38 -4.22 1.84
N VAL A 252 22.51 -5.52 1.60
CA VAL A 252 22.60 -6.09 0.25
C VAL A 252 21.33 -5.82 -0.55
N GLU A 253 20.15 -6.07 0.03
CA GLU A 253 18.88 -5.80 -0.64
C GLU A 253 18.65 -4.29 -0.82
N MET A 254 18.91 -3.51 0.23
CA MET A 254 18.76 -2.05 0.16
C MET A 254 19.67 -1.41 -0.90
N LYS A 255 20.96 -1.80 -0.96
CA LYS A 255 21.91 -1.32 -1.99
C LYS A 255 21.40 -1.65 -3.40
N THR A 256 20.90 -2.87 -3.58
CA THR A 256 20.39 -3.35 -4.86
C THR A 256 19.13 -2.59 -5.28
N PHE A 257 18.23 -2.32 -4.34
CA PHE A 257 17.04 -1.51 -4.58
C PHE A 257 17.40 -0.11 -5.11
N PHE A 258 18.33 0.58 -4.46
CA PHE A 258 18.73 1.93 -4.89
C PHE A 258 19.48 1.91 -6.21
N LYS A 259 20.33 0.91 -6.46
CA LYS A 259 20.99 0.72 -7.75
C LYS A 259 19.97 0.55 -8.87
N ASN A 260 19.05 -0.41 -8.71
CA ASN A 260 18.00 -0.66 -9.68
C ASN A 260 17.16 0.61 -9.91
N SER A 261 16.70 1.27 -8.84
CA SER A 261 15.90 2.49 -8.94
C SER A 261 16.61 3.62 -9.69
N THR A 262 17.93 3.75 -9.51
CA THR A 262 18.78 4.72 -10.22
C THR A 262 18.84 4.37 -11.71
N ASP A 263 19.08 3.10 -12.03
CA ASP A 263 19.13 2.64 -13.42
C ASP A 263 17.80 2.91 -14.14
N TYR A 264 16.68 2.63 -13.47
CA TYR A 264 15.33 2.95 -13.96
C TYR A 264 15.13 4.46 -14.20
N LEU A 265 15.60 5.32 -13.27
CA LEU A 265 15.43 6.77 -13.34
C LEU A 265 16.19 7.41 -14.52
N PHE A 266 17.38 6.92 -14.83
CA PHE A 266 18.28 7.56 -15.79
C PHE A 266 18.33 6.89 -17.16
N HIS A 267 17.97 5.61 -17.30
CA HIS A 267 18.14 4.87 -18.55
C HIS A 267 16.84 4.49 -19.28
N ILE A 268 15.66 4.69 -18.68
CA ILE A 268 14.37 4.39 -19.33
C ILE A 268 13.73 5.66 -19.90
N THR A 269 13.18 5.54 -21.11
CA THR A 269 12.50 6.63 -21.82
C THR A 269 11.39 7.23 -20.98
N LYS A 270 11.43 8.56 -20.81
CA LYS A 270 10.47 9.31 -20.01
C LYS A 270 9.10 9.30 -20.68
N THR A 271 8.10 8.71 -20.04
CA THR A 271 6.70 8.91 -20.40
C THR A 271 6.35 10.40 -20.20
N PRO A 272 5.76 11.09 -21.18
CA PRO A 272 5.69 12.57 -21.21
C PRO A 272 4.73 13.22 -20.18
N TRP A 273 4.08 12.47 -19.30
CA TRP A 273 2.97 12.96 -18.47
C TRP A 273 3.43 13.42 -17.08
N ILE A 274 3.92 14.65 -16.99
CA ILE A 274 4.39 15.32 -15.76
C ILE A 274 3.28 15.44 -14.69
N TYR A 275 1.99 15.46 -15.08
CA TYR A 275 0.87 15.69 -14.17
C TYR A 275 0.19 14.42 -13.62
N ILE A 276 0.73 13.23 -13.89
CA ILE A 276 0.03 11.97 -13.58
C ILE A 276 -0.32 11.84 -12.09
N SER A 277 0.53 12.33 -11.19
CA SER A 277 0.29 12.27 -9.74
C SER A 277 -0.94 13.06 -9.30
N ILE A 278 -1.06 14.30 -9.76
CA ILE A 278 -2.20 15.18 -9.45
C ILE A 278 -3.46 14.64 -10.12
N VAL A 279 -3.37 14.17 -11.37
CA VAL A 279 -4.50 13.56 -12.08
C VAL A 279 -4.98 12.30 -11.35
N THR A 280 -4.07 11.42 -10.91
CA THR A 280 -4.40 10.24 -10.11
C THR A 280 -5.14 10.62 -8.84
N LEU A 281 -4.68 11.65 -8.10
CA LEU A 281 -5.41 12.14 -6.92
C LEU A 281 -6.79 12.73 -7.28
N ILE A 282 -6.90 13.48 -8.37
CA ILE A 282 -8.16 14.07 -8.82
C ILE A 282 -9.18 12.98 -9.14
N LEU A 283 -8.77 11.95 -9.87
CA LEU A 283 -9.62 10.82 -10.25
C LEU A 283 -9.95 9.93 -9.05
N ALA A 284 -8.95 9.58 -8.23
CA ALA A 284 -9.13 8.74 -7.05
C ALA A 284 -10.13 9.31 -6.05
N PHE A 285 -10.18 10.63 -5.89
CA PHE A 285 -11.10 11.29 -4.94
C PHE A 285 -12.39 11.83 -5.56
N ILE A 286 -12.57 11.65 -6.88
CA ILE A 286 -13.76 12.03 -7.66
C ILE A 286 -14.06 13.54 -7.62
N PRO A 287 -13.98 14.26 -8.75
CA PRO A 287 -14.43 15.65 -8.82
C PRO A 287 -15.91 15.80 -8.42
N PRO A 288 -16.30 16.90 -7.75
CA PRO A 288 -15.52 18.08 -7.38
C PRO A 288 -14.78 17.98 -6.03
N ALA A 289 -15.02 16.95 -5.21
CA ALA A 289 -14.40 16.85 -3.89
C ALA A 289 -12.88 16.74 -3.93
N SER A 290 -12.34 16.08 -4.95
CA SER A 290 -10.89 16.00 -5.13
C SER A 290 -10.23 17.38 -5.30
N PHE A 291 -10.86 18.33 -6.02
CA PHE A 291 -10.37 19.70 -6.12
C PHE A 291 -10.43 20.44 -4.77
N MET A 292 -11.49 20.23 -3.99
CA MET A 292 -11.62 20.79 -2.65
C MET A 292 -10.50 20.29 -1.71
N LEU A 293 -10.21 18.98 -1.76
CA LEU A 293 -9.13 18.37 -0.99
C LEU A 293 -7.75 18.88 -1.44
N LEU A 294 -7.49 18.95 -2.75
CA LEU A 294 -6.24 19.44 -3.30
C LEU A 294 -5.99 20.91 -2.92
N PHE A 295 -7.02 21.76 -3.02
CA PHE A 295 -6.96 23.14 -2.57
C PHE A 295 -6.66 23.23 -1.07
N GLY A 296 -7.39 22.46 -0.25
CA GLY A 296 -7.16 22.42 1.19
C GLY A 296 -5.76 21.96 1.57
N PHE A 297 -5.23 20.98 0.82
CA PHE A 297 -3.91 20.41 1.04
C PHE A 297 -2.83 21.50 0.91
N PHE A 298 -2.81 22.23 -0.21
CA PHE A 298 -1.85 23.32 -0.41
C PHE A 298 -2.12 24.52 0.51
N LYS A 299 -3.39 24.83 0.81
CA LYS A 299 -3.74 25.96 1.68
C LYS A 299 -3.20 25.79 3.11
N SER A 300 -3.10 24.54 3.59
CA SER A 300 -2.64 24.22 4.94
C SER A 300 -1.15 23.86 5.04
N ALA A 301 -0.39 23.99 3.94
CA ALA A 301 1.02 23.59 3.85
C ALA A 301 1.89 24.05 5.02
N LYS A 302 1.83 25.35 5.37
CA LYS A 302 2.63 25.92 6.45
C LYS A 302 2.15 25.51 7.85
N LYS A 303 0.83 25.33 8.02
CA LYS A 303 0.24 25.00 9.33
C LYS A 303 0.49 23.54 9.70
N ASN A 304 0.43 22.65 8.71
CA ASN A 304 0.43 21.21 8.91
C ASN A 304 1.67 20.57 8.25
N LEU A 305 2.86 21.15 8.45
CA LEU A 305 4.10 20.74 7.76
C LEU A 305 4.40 19.23 7.90
N ILE A 306 4.19 18.66 9.08
CA ILE A 306 4.44 17.24 9.39
C ILE A 306 3.58 16.33 8.51
N THR A 307 2.33 16.70 8.22
CA THR A 307 1.45 15.88 7.37
C THR A 307 1.51 16.28 5.90
N PHE A 308 1.92 17.52 5.61
CA PHE A 308 2.02 18.06 4.26
C PHE A 308 3.27 17.59 3.51
N LEU A 309 4.46 17.72 4.13
CA LEU A 309 5.72 17.54 3.43
C LEU A 309 5.96 16.09 2.95
N PRO A 310 5.64 15.03 3.73
CA PRO A 310 5.71 13.65 3.24
C PRO A 310 4.91 13.47 1.93
N VAL A 311 3.68 13.97 1.91
CA VAL A 311 2.78 13.85 0.74
C VAL A 311 3.32 14.64 -0.45
N LEU A 312 3.83 15.85 -0.22
CA LEU A 312 4.41 16.67 -1.29
C LEU A 312 5.59 15.95 -1.97
N LEU A 313 6.48 15.33 -1.19
CA LEU A 313 7.62 14.58 -1.74
C LEU A 313 7.17 13.37 -2.56
N PHE A 314 6.11 12.66 -2.15
CA PHE A 314 5.53 11.59 -2.96
C PHE A 314 4.94 12.09 -4.28
N ILE A 315 4.23 13.22 -4.27
CA ILE A 315 3.67 13.82 -5.49
C ILE A 315 4.81 14.18 -6.45
N ILE A 316 5.88 14.80 -5.96
CA ILE A 316 7.06 15.17 -6.76
C ILE A 316 7.75 13.92 -7.31
N TYR A 317 8.00 12.93 -6.45
CA TYR A 317 8.63 11.68 -6.87
C TYR A 317 7.80 10.95 -7.94
N TYR A 318 6.50 10.78 -7.73
CA TYR A 318 5.64 10.08 -8.68
C TYR A 318 5.50 10.85 -10.01
N THR A 319 5.63 12.17 -9.99
CA THR A 319 5.75 12.98 -11.20
C THR A 319 7.05 12.70 -11.97
N ILE A 320 8.19 12.57 -11.30
CA ILE A 320 9.51 12.43 -11.93
C ILE A 320 9.86 10.97 -12.27
N PHE A 321 9.43 10.01 -11.46
CA PHE A 321 9.83 8.60 -11.59
C PHE A 321 9.28 7.98 -12.89
N PRO A 322 10.11 7.35 -13.74
CA PRO A 322 9.67 6.86 -15.06
C PRO A 322 8.61 5.77 -14.99
N ASN A 323 8.73 4.84 -14.03
CA ASN A 323 7.73 3.79 -13.86
C ASN A 323 6.45 4.39 -13.25
N LYS A 324 5.37 4.43 -14.04
CA LYS A 324 4.09 5.00 -13.62
C LYS A 324 3.19 3.89 -13.08
N ASN A 325 3.30 3.59 -11.79
CA ASN A 325 2.39 2.70 -11.07
C ASN A 325 1.66 3.47 -9.95
N GLU A 326 0.33 3.43 -9.94
CA GLU A 326 -0.53 4.08 -8.96
C GLU A 326 -0.28 3.61 -7.51
N ILE A 327 0.31 2.42 -7.31
CA ILE A 327 0.71 1.92 -5.99
C ILE A 327 1.65 2.90 -5.28
N TYR A 328 2.50 3.63 -6.03
CA TYR A 328 3.52 4.49 -5.45
C TYR A 328 2.97 5.63 -4.59
N ILE A 329 1.74 6.09 -4.84
CA ILE A 329 1.15 7.18 -4.07
C ILE A 329 0.36 6.70 -2.84
N LEU A 330 -0.01 5.41 -2.79
CA LEU A 330 -0.85 4.83 -1.74
C LEU A 330 -0.41 5.19 -0.32
N PRO A 331 0.89 5.13 0.05
CA PRO A 331 1.29 5.43 1.41
C PRO A 331 1.05 6.88 1.85
N ALA A 332 1.02 7.81 0.90
CA ALA A 332 0.78 9.23 1.16
C ALA A 332 -0.71 9.58 1.26
N ILE A 333 -1.60 8.73 0.75
CA ILE A 333 -3.03 9.03 0.65
C ILE A 333 -3.66 9.37 2.01
N PRO A 334 -3.39 8.64 3.12
CA PRO A 334 -3.99 8.98 4.40
C PRO A 334 -3.70 10.42 4.86
N LEU A 335 -2.44 10.85 4.73
CA LEU A 335 -2.04 12.21 5.09
C LEU A 335 -2.55 13.26 4.11
N PHE A 336 -2.67 12.93 2.82
CA PHE A 336 -3.30 13.81 1.83
C PHE A 336 -4.75 14.11 2.24
N VAL A 337 -5.53 13.08 2.60
CA VAL A 337 -6.92 13.24 3.04
C VAL A 337 -7.00 14.10 4.30
N ILE A 338 -6.16 13.82 5.30
CA ILE A 338 -6.18 14.55 6.59
C ILE A 338 -5.83 16.02 6.40
N THR A 339 -4.74 16.30 5.69
CA THR A 339 -4.27 17.66 5.43
C THR A 339 -5.23 18.41 4.50
N GLY A 340 -5.73 17.73 3.47
CA GLY A 340 -6.69 18.25 2.50
C GLY A 340 -8.02 18.64 3.14
N THR A 341 -8.59 17.74 3.96
CA THR A 341 -9.82 18.03 4.71
C THR A 341 -9.61 19.15 5.72
N ALA A 342 -8.54 19.11 6.52
CA ALA A 342 -8.23 20.15 7.50
C ALA A 342 -8.11 21.54 6.86
N GLY A 343 -7.38 21.67 5.75
CA GLY A 343 -7.26 22.95 5.06
C GLY A 343 -8.55 23.40 4.38
N TRP A 344 -9.30 22.48 3.77
CA TRP A 344 -10.56 22.82 3.09
C TRP A 344 -11.62 23.34 4.07
N PHE A 345 -11.85 22.61 5.17
CA PHE A 345 -12.87 23.00 6.15
C PHE A 345 -12.52 24.33 6.83
N SER A 346 -11.24 24.51 7.21
CA SER A 346 -10.75 25.79 7.75
C SER A 346 -10.96 26.97 6.79
N PHE A 347 -10.67 26.77 5.49
CA PHE A 347 -10.92 27.79 4.47
C PHE A 347 -12.42 28.07 4.28
N LYS A 348 -13.23 27.02 4.19
CA LYS A 348 -14.68 27.11 4.00
C LYS A 348 -15.34 27.93 5.11
N ASP A 349 -14.87 27.80 6.34
CA ASP A 349 -15.43 28.50 7.49
C ASP A 349 -15.02 29.98 7.55
N THR A 350 -13.90 30.36 6.94
CA THR A 350 -13.46 31.76 6.86
C THR A 350 -13.94 32.49 5.60
N SER A 351 -14.12 31.78 4.48
CA SER A 351 -14.55 32.36 3.21
C SER A 351 -15.97 32.94 3.25
N SER A 352 -16.15 34.17 2.76
CA SER A 352 -17.46 34.83 2.65
C SER A 352 -18.39 34.11 1.66
N PHE A 353 -17.85 33.67 0.53
CA PHE A 353 -18.57 32.93 -0.51
C PHE A 353 -19.14 31.61 0.05
N TRP A 354 -18.29 30.77 0.66
CA TRP A 354 -18.72 29.45 1.14
C TRP A 354 -19.62 29.52 2.38
N ARG A 355 -19.49 30.56 3.20
CA ARG A 355 -20.43 30.84 4.30
C ARG A 355 -21.83 31.18 3.80
N LYS A 356 -21.95 31.91 2.68
CA LYS A 356 -23.23 32.22 2.03
C LYS A 356 -23.79 31.02 1.26
N ASN A 357 -22.94 30.31 0.52
CA ASN A 357 -23.32 29.23 -0.40
C ASN A 357 -23.21 27.83 0.25
N LYS A 358 -23.72 27.66 1.48
CA LYS A 358 -23.73 26.35 2.17
C LYS A 358 -24.43 25.23 1.37
N PRO A 359 -25.56 25.48 0.68
CA PRO A 359 -26.21 24.44 -0.13
C PRO A 359 -25.32 23.92 -1.25
N LEU A 360 -24.59 24.80 -1.95
CA LEU A 360 -23.67 24.41 -3.01
C LEU A 360 -22.62 23.43 -2.47
N HIS A 361 -21.95 23.78 -1.37
CA HIS A 361 -20.98 22.88 -0.73
C HIS A 361 -21.58 21.52 -0.42
N LYS A 362 -22.79 21.48 0.16
CA LYS A 362 -23.51 20.23 0.44
C LYS A 362 -23.78 19.42 -0.84
N TYR A 363 -24.24 20.05 -1.92
CA TYR A 363 -24.53 19.37 -3.19
C TYR A 363 -23.28 18.81 -3.86
N LEU A 364 -22.15 19.55 -3.81
CA LEU A 364 -20.88 19.07 -4.34
C LEU A 364 -20.41 17.80 -3.62
N TRP A 365 -20.47 17.77 -2.28
CA TRP A 365 -20.13 16.58 -1.49
C TRP A 365 -21.15 15.45 -1.65
N LEU A 366 -22.45 15.77 -1.81
CA LEU A 366 -23.48 14.77 -2.07
C LEU A 366 -23.26 14.08 -3.42
N PHE A 367 -22.99 14.85 -4.47
CA PHE A 367 -22.68 14.32 -5.80
C PHE A 367 -21.47 13.39 -5.75
N THR A 368 -20.34 13.84 -5.20
CA THR A 368 -19.15 12.98 -5.02
C THR A 368 -19.50 11.74 -4.21
N GLY A 369 -20.27 11.89 -3.13
CA GLY A 369 -20.68 10.76 -2.28
C GLY A 369 -21.50 9.71 -3.04
N ILE A 370 -22.41 10.12 -3.91
CA ILE A 370 -23.21 9.21 -4.75
C ILE A 370 -22.32 8.47 -5.74
N VAL A 371 -21.47 9.18 -6.47
CA VAL A 371 -20.54 8.55 -7.44
C VAL A 371 -19.59 7.60 -6.73
N ASN A 372 -19.01 8.02 -5.59
CA ASN A 372 -18.15 7.18 -4.77
C ASN A 372 -18.88 5.93 -4.30
N PHE A 373 -20.14 6.03 -3.87
CA PHE A 373 -20.91 4.87 -3.41
C PHE A 373 -21.17 3.86 -4.54
N ILE A 374 -21.48 4.34 -5.75
CA ILE A 374 -21.65 3.48 -6.93
C ILE A 374 -20.36 2.74 -7.25
N VAL A 375 -19.23 3.45 -7.34
CA VAL A 375 -17.93 2.84 -7.65
C VAL A 375 -17.47 1.92 -6.52
N LEU A 376 -17.68 2.31 -5.26
CA LEU A 376 -17.37 1.51 -4.08
C LEU A 376 -18.09 0.16 -4.11
N PHE A 377 -19.36 0.12 -4.53
CA PHE A 377 -20.10 -1.13 -4.63
C PHE A 377 -19.44 -2.10 -5.61
N PHE A 378 -18.98 -1.60 -6.76
CA PHE A 378 -18.25 -2.41 -7.73
C PHE A 378 -16.92 -2.90 -7.15
N THR A 379 -16.09 -2.01 -6.59
CA THR A 379 -14.76 -2.41 -6.09
C THR A 379 -14.79 -3.32 -4.87
N LEU A 380 -15.82 -3.23 -4.02
CA LEU A 380 -16.03 -4.16 -2.91
C LEU A 380 -16.23 -5.60 -3.39
N THR A 381 -16.76 -5.78 -4.59
CA THR A 381 -17.17 -7.08 -5.13
C THR A 381 -16.32 -7.56 -6.31
N THR A 382 -15.31 -6.79 -6.70
CA THR A 382 -14.41 -7.14 -7.81
C THR A 382 -13.57 -8.38 -7.49
N TYR A 383 -13.69 -9.41 -8.32
CA TYR A 383 -12.75 -10.52 -8.34
C TYR A 383 -11.67 -10.25 -9.40
N SER A 384 -10.59 -9.60 -9.00
CA SER A 384 -9.48 -9.27 -9.91
C SER A 384 -8.73 -10.52 -10.36
N ASN A 385 -8.32 -10.54 -11.63
CA ASN A 385 -7.62 -11.66 -12.25
C ASN A 385 -8.35 -13.01 -12.09
N LYS A 386 -9.69 -12.99 -12.07
CA LYS A 386 -10.54 -14.17 -11.86
C LYS A 386 -10.22 -15.31 -12.83
N ALA A 387 -10.02 -15.00 -14.12
CA ALA A 387 -9.72 -16.00 -15.14
C ALA A 387 -8.44 -16.75 -14.79
N GLU A 388 -7.35 -16.03 -14.49
CA GLU A 388 -6.05 -16.63 -14.16
C GLU A 388 -6.11 -17.49 -12.90
N VAL A 389 -6.78 -16.99 -11.86
CA VAL A 389 -6.98 -17.74 -10.62
C VAL A 389 -7.81 -19.00 -10.87
N LYS A 390 -8.89 -18.90 -11.66
CA LYS A 390 -9.76 -20.03 -11.95
C LYS A 390 -9.10 -21.09 -12.82
N SER A 391 -8.28 -20.69 -13.78
CA SER A 391 -7.49 -21.62 -14.59
C SER A 391 -6.52 -22.43 -13.72
N MET A 392 -5.81 -21.78 -12.80
CA MET A 392 -4.90 -22.48 -11.88
C MET A 392 -5.66 -23.37 -10.89
N GLN A 393 -6.84 -22.93 -10.41
CA GLN A 393 -7.71 -23.78 -9.58
C GLN A 393 -8.23 -25.01 -10.34
N TYR A 394 -8.51 -24.89 -11.64
CA TYR A 394 -8.92 -26.01 -12.47
C TYR A 394 -7.76 -27.02 -12.62
N ILE A 395 -6.57 -26.51 -12.94
CA ILE A 395 -5.35 -27.33 -13.04
C ILE A 395 -5.02 -28.03 -11.71
N SER A 396 -5.34 -27.41 -10.56
CA SER A 396 -5.15 -28.03 -9.24
C SER A 396 -5.87 -29.38 -9.03
N GLY A 397 -6.83 -29.73 -9.90
CA GLY A 397 -7.52 -31.02 -9.88
C GLY A 397 -6.75 -32.16 -10.55
N PHE A 398 -5.73 -31.85 -11.35
CA PHE A 398 -4.90 -32.82 -12.05
C PHE A 398 -3.63 -33.05 -11.23
N LYS A 399 -3.34 -34.30 -10.91
CA LYS A 399 -2.07 -34.68 -10.28
C LYS A 399 -0.98 -34.76 -11.36
N ASP A 400 0.25 -34.44 -10.99
CA ASP A 400 1.45 -34.67 -11.82
C ASP A 400 1.56 -33.84 -13.11
N THR A 401 1.03 -32.61 -13.11
CA THR A 401 1.34 -31.65 -14.19
C THR A 401 2.81 -31.24 -14.15
N ASP A 402 3.58 -31.63 -15.16
CA ASP A 402 4.98 -31.28 -15.34
C ASP A 402 5.13 -29.88 -15.94
N LEU A 403 4.46 -29.62 -17.08
CA LEU A 403 4.63 -28.38 -17.84
C LEU A 403 3.31 -27.74 -18.29
N ILE A 404 3.17 -26.46 -17.97
CA ILE A 404 2.09 -25.59 -18.46
C ILE A 404 2.66 -24.59 -19.47
N ILE A 405 2.11 -24.55 -20.67
CA ILE A 405 2.40 -23.52 -21.65
C ILE A 405 1.35 -22.42 -21.56
N ILE A 406 1.78 -21.17 -21.48
CA ILE A 406 0.93 -19.99 -21.66
C ILE A 406 1.21 -19.43 -23.04
N GLU A 407 0.17 -19.45 -23.87
CA GLU A 407 0.21 -18.92 -25.21
C GLU A 407 -0.30 -17.47 -25.20
N ASP A 408 0.63 -16.53 -25.40
CA ASP A 408 0.40 -15.08 -25.42
C ASP A 408 1.13 -14.43 -26.60
N SER A 409 1.24 -15.14 -27.74
CA SER A 409 1.97 -14.72 -28.94
C SER A 409 1.44 -13.43 -29.59
N ASN A 410 0.25 -12.96 -29.22
CA ASN A 410 -0.29 -11.69 -29.68
C ASN A 410 0.27 -10.48 -28.92
N ASN A 411 0.79 -10.68 -27.71
CA ASN A 411 1.29 -9.63 -26.83
C ASN A 411 2.83 -9.62 -26.72
N ASN A 412 3.38 -8.44 -26.42
CA ASN A 412 4.80 -8.27 -26.10
C ASN A 412 5.09 -8.43 -24.60
N ASN A 413 4.02 -8.48 -23.78
CA ASN A 413 4.15 -8.45 -22.34
C ASN A 413 4.32 -9.85 -21.78
N TYR A 414 5.31 -9.99 -20.91
CA TYR A 414 5.50 -11.21 -20.15
C TYR A 414 4.60 -11.17 -18.91
N ARG A 415 3.61 -12.07 -18.82
CA ARG A 415 2.70 -12.18 -17.66
C ARG A 415 2.74 -13.57 -17.04
N ARG A 416 3.08 -13.62 -15.76
CA ARG A 416 3.22 -14.88 -15.00
C ARG A 416 1.84 -15.52 -14.72
N PRO A 417 1.72 -16.86 -14.73
CA PRO A 417 0.54 -17.56 -14.23
C PRO A 417 0.47 -17.48 -12.71
N ALA A 418 -0.75 -17.46 -12.16
CA ALA A 418 -1.01 -17.42 -10.72
C ALA A 418 -0.79 -18.78 -10.03
N ILE A 419 0.40 -19.38 -10.17
CA ILE A 419 0.72 -20.77 -9.77
C ILE A 419 0.40 -21.09 -8.32
N PHE A 420 0.50 -20.10 -7.43
CA PHE A 420 0.04 -20.22 -6.04
C PHE A 420 -1.34 -20.89 -5.90
N TYR A 421 -2.26 -20.65 -6.84
CA TYR A 421 -3.61 -21.22 -6.81
C TYR A 421 -3.71 -22.67 -7.33
N ALA A 422 -2.65 -23.22 -7.93
CA ALA A 422 -2.57 -24.61 -8.37
C ALA A 422 -2.35 -25.60 -7.21
N LYS A 423 -2.03 -25.13 -5.99
CA LYS A 423 -1.69 -25.93 -4.78
C LYS A 423 -0.37 -26.71 -4.83
N TYR A 424 0.24 -26.80 -6.00
CA TYR A 424 1.59 -27.30 -6.22
C TYR A 424 2.29 -26.35 -7.19
N TRP A 425 3.57 -26.62 -7.48
CA TRP A 425 4.44 -25.71 -8.22
C TRP A 425 4.85 -26.31 -9.58
N PRO A 426 3.91 -26.44 -10.55
CA PRO A 426 4.23 -26.90 -11.90
C PRO A 426 5.20 -25.94 -12.58
N LYS A 427 6.00 -26.47 -13.50
CA LYS A 427 6.81 -25.61 -14.37
C LYS A 427 5.91 -24.98 -15.40
N TYR A 428 6.34 -23.82 -15.87
CA TYR A 428 5.58 -23.10 -16.87
C TYR A 428 6.49 -22.38 -17.85
N MET A 429 5.98 -22.22 -19.06
CA MET A 429 6.61 -21.48 -20.13
C MET A 429 5.62 -20.44 -20.64
N VAL A 430 6.10 -19.24 -20.94
CA VAL A 430 5.29 -18.20 -21.57
C VAL A 430 5.84 -17.93 -22.95
N ILE A 431 4.99 -18.14 -23.96
CA ILE A 431 5.29 -17.81 -25.35
C ILE A 431 4.71 -16.43 -25.62
N ASN A 432 5.53 -15.53 -26.16
CA ASN A 432 5.11 -14.19 -26.55
C ASN A 432 5.91 -13.74 -27.79
N LYS A 433 5.67 -12.52 -28.30
CA LYS A 433 6.38 -12.04 -29.50
C LYS A 433 7.90 -11.98 -29.38
N ASN A 434 8.41 -11.87 -28.16
CA ASN A 434 9.84 -11.76 -27.89
C ASN A 434 10.50 -13.10 -27.51
N ASN A 435 9.70 -14.14 -27.23
CA ASN A 435 10.13 -15.47 -26.84
C ASN A 435 9.25 -16.48 -27.60
N SER A 436 9.70 -16.88 -28.80
CA SER A 436 8.96 -17.80 -29.65
C SER A 436 9.10 -19.25 -29.17
N ILE A 437 8.22 -20.13 -29.65
CA ILE A 437 8.31 -21.58 -29.40
C ILE A 437 9.67 -22.10 -29.87
N ASP A 438 10.13 -21.66 -31.04
CA ASP A 438 11.37 -22.13 -31.67
C ASP A 438 12.59 -21.84 -30.79
N ASP A 439 12.60 -20.71 -30.07
CA ASP A 439 13.67 -20.34 -29.12
C ASP A 439 13.71 -21.25 -27.88
N ARG A 440 12.63 -21.99 -27.60
CA ARG A 440 12.46 -22.79 -26.37
C ARG A 440 12.23 -24.28 -26.62
N LEU A 441 12.31 -24.75 -27.86
CA LEU A 441 12.22 -26.17 -28.22
C LEU A 441 13.23 -27.05 -27.44
N VAL A 442 14.41 -26.51 -27.11
CA VAL A 442 15.43 -27.20 -26.28
C VAL A 442 14.96 -27.40 -24.84
N GLU A 443 14.16 -26.47 -24.28
CA GLU A 443 13.57 -26.63 -22.95
C GLU A 443 12.40 -27.64 -22.94
N MET A 444 11.85 -27.94 -24.12
CA MET A 444 10.67 -28.81 -24.32
C MET A 444 11.04 -30.27 -24.67
N SER A 445 12.25 -30.55 -25.15
CA SER A 445 12.59 -31.87 -25.72
C SER A 445 12.42 -33.04 -24.75
N ASP A 446 12.53 -32.77 -23.45
CA ASP A 446 12.54 -33.78 -22.39
C ASP A 446 11.30 -33.70 -21.47
N ARG A 447 10.28 -32.89 -21.82
CA ARG A 447 9.09 -32.65 -20.98
C ARG A 447 7.79 -32.96 -21.70
N ASN A 448 6.82 -33.49 -20.96
CA ASN A 448 5.46 -33.63 -21.45
C ASN A 448 4.69 -32.33 -21.21
N VAL A 449 4.12 -31.75 -22.27
CA VAL A 449 3.21 -30.62 -22.17
C VAL A 449 1.83 -31.14 -21.78
N ASP A 450 1.40 -30.83 -20.56
CA ASP A 450 0.10 -31.29 -20.06
C ASP A 450 -1.03 -30.30 -20.36
N PHE A 451 -0.72 -29.00 -20.33
CA PHE A 451 -1.69 -27.93 -20.55
C PHE A 451 -1.14 -26.80 -21.42
N ILE A 452 -2.00 -26.28 -22.30
CA ILE A 452 -1.79 -25.03 -23.02
C ILE A 452 -2.91 -24.06 -22.65
N ILE A 453 -2.56 -22.90 -22.11
CA ILE A 453 -3.48 -21.84 -21.72
C ILE A 453 -3.39 -20.72 -22.74
N PHE A 454 -4.44 -20.56 -23.55
CA PHE A 454 -4.55 -19.44 -24.48
C PHE A 454 -5.00 -18.18 -23.75
N ARG A 455 -4.21 -17.12 -23.85
CA ARG A 455 -4.62 -15.78 -23.42
C ARG A 455 -5.28 -15.03 -24.58
N GLY A 456 -6.55 -14.68 -24.37
CA GLY A 456 -7.34 -13.84 -25.26
C GLY A 456 -7.31 -12.37 -24.88
#